data_AF-A0A3A9DXB6-F1
#
_entry.id   AF-A0A3A9DXB6-F1
#
_cell.length_a   1.000
_cell.length_b   1.000
_cell.length_c   1.000
_cell.angle_alpha   90.00
_cell.angle_beta   90.00
_cell.angle_gamma   90.00
#
_symmetry.space_group_name_H-M   'P 1'
#
loop_
_entity.id
_entity.type
_entity.pdbx_description
1 polymer ?
#
loop_
_entity_poly.entity_id
_entity_poly.type
_entity_poly.pdbx_seq_one_letter_code
_entity_poly.pdbx_strand_id
1 'polypeptide(L)' 'MRPAIKYQAIFKNKDAYSISFLCTFFEVSRSGYYKWLRQKDKPDRDLTLGKLIQECQQKT' A
#
# COMPACT_ATOMS: atom_id res chain seq x y z
N MET A 1 11.89 -6.46 0.74
CA MET A 1 10.68 -6.47 -0.11
C MET A 1 9.75 -5.35 0.34
N ARG A 2 9.21 -4.52 -0.58
CA ARG A 2 8.28 -3.45 -0.20
C ARG A 2 7.00 -4.07 0.41
N PRO A 3 6.50 -3.61 1.57
CA PRO A 3 5.30 -4.17 2.20
C PRO A 3 4.07 -4.22 1.28
N ALA A 4 3.97 -3.25 0.35
CA ALA A 4 2.92 -3.21 -0.67
C ALA A 4 2.83 -4.49 -1.51
N ILE A 5 3.96 -5.14 -1.81
CA ILE A 5 3.97 -6.39 -2.61
C ILE A 5 3.38 -7.54 -1.78
N LYS A 6 3.71 -7.62 -0.48
CA LYS A 6 3.10 -8.58 0.45
C LYS A 6 1.59 -8.35 0.54
N TYR A 7 1.14 -7.10 0.72
CA TYR A 7 -0.29 -6.78 0.78
C TYR A 7 -1.04 -7.11 -0.52
N GLN A 8 -0.39 -6.95 -1.68
CA GLN A 8 -0.97 -7.33 -2.97
C GLN A 8 -1.15 -8.85 -3.08
N ALA A 9 -0.19 -9.64 -2.60
CA ALA A 9 -0.32 -11.09 -2.54
C ALA A 9 -1.48 -11.51 -1.62
N ILE A 10 -1.62 -10.86 -0.46
CA ILE A 10 -2.76 -11.07 0.46
C ILE A 10 -4.08 -10.76 -0.24
N PHE A 11 -4.18 -9.60 -0.90
CA PHE A 11 -5.40 -9.17 -1.58
C PHE A 11 -5.85 -10.15 -2.68
N LYS A 12 -4.90 -10.71 -3.44
CA LYS A 12 -5.18 -11.71 -4.49
C LYS A 12 -5.68 -13.04 -3.93
N ASN A 13 -5.30 -13.40 -2.71
CA ASN A 13 -5.60 -14.71 -2.10
C ASN A 13 -6.66 -14.64 -0.99
N LYS A 14 -7.26 -13.45 -0.76
CA LYS A 14 -8.22 -13.20 0.33
C LYS A 14 -9.48 -14.08 0.29
N ASP A 15 -9.81 -14.62 -0.88
CA ASP A 15 -11.00 -15.45 -1.08
C ASP A 15 -10.73 -16.93 -0.75
N ALA A 16 -9.46 -17.35 -0.82
CA ALA A 16 -9.04 -18.71 -0.50
C ALA A 16 -8.61 -18.88 0.97
N TYR A 17 -8.10 -17.80 1.59
CA TYR A 17 -7.58 -17.83 2.95
C TYR A 17 -8.04 -16.62 3.76
N SER A 18 -8.19 -16.80 5.08
CA SER A 18 -8.51 -15.68 5.96
C SER A 18 -7.41 -14.62 5.95
N ILE A 19 -7.82 -13.35 6.00
CA ILE A 19 -6.87 -12.22 6.08
C ILE A 19 -5.95 -12.33 7.30
N SER A 20 -6.46 -12.81 8.43
CA SER A 20 -5.66 -13.00 9.65
C SER A 20 -4.53 -14.01 9.42
N PHE A 21 -4.84 -15.16 8.81
CA PHE A 21 -3.83 -16.16 8.46
C PHE A 21 -2.78 -15.60 7.51
N LEU A 22 -3.22 -14.95 6.43
CA LEU A 22 -2.32 -14.36 5.44
C LEU A 22 -1.43 -13.26 6.05
N CYS A 23 -1.98 -12.40 6.92
CA CYS A 23 -1.17 -11.37 7.58
C CYS A 23 -0.09 -11.98 8.48
N THR A 24 -0.41 -13.03 9.23
CA THR A 24 0.56 -13.76 10.05
C THR A 24 1.61 -14.46 9.17
N PHE A 25 1.18 -15.15 8.12
CA PHE A 25 2.08 -15.87 7.20
C PHE A 25 3.08 -14.95 6.52
N PHE A 26 2.65 -13.77 6.08
CA PHE A 26 3.52 -12.77 5.44
C PHE A 26 4.28 -11.89 6.44
N GLU A 27 4.10 -12.09 7.75
CA GLU A 27 4.69 -11.29 8.83
C GLU A 27 4.38 -9.79 8.66
N VAL A 28 3.10 -9.47 8.43
CA VAL A 28 2.63 -8.09 8.31
C VAL A 28 1.51 -7.81 9.30
N SER A 29 1.36 -6.54 9.69
CA SER A 29 0.26 -6.15 10.56
C SER A 29 -1.05 -6.11 9.80
N ARG A 30 -2.12 -6.60 10.43
CA ARG A 30 -3.49 -6.49 9.91
C ARG A 30 -3.89 -5.03 9.69
N SER A 31 -3.51 -4.14 10.62
CA SER A 31 -3.75 -2.70 10.50
C SER A 31 -3.05 -2.08 9.29
N GLY A 32 -1.81 -2.51 9.00
CA GLY A 32 -1.06 -2.12 7.80
C GLY A 32 -1.74 -2.57 6.51
N TYR A 33 -2.22 -3.83 6.47
CA TYR A 33 -2.99 -4.35 5.34
C TYR A 33 -4.25 -3.52 5.07
N TYR A 34 -5.07 -3.25 6.10
CA TYR A 34 -6.29 -2.46 5.91
C TYR A 34 -6.00 -1.00 5.57
N LYS A 35 -4.90 -0.41 6.08
CA LYS A 35 -4.46 0.93 5.66
C LYS A 35 -4.12 0.94 4.17
N TRP A 36 -3.36 -0.06 3.72
CA TRP A 36 -3.01 -0.22 2.30
C TRP A 36 -4.27 -0.45 1.44
N LEU A 37 -5.19 -1.30 1.89
CA LEU A 37 -6.45 -1.59 1.17
C LEU A 37 -7.29 -0.32 0.93
N ARG A 38 -7.37 0.57 1.93
CA ARG A 38 -8.06 1.87 1.79
C ARG A 38 -7.40 2.83 0.80
N GLN A 39 -6.11 2.65 0.53
CA GLN A 39 -5.34 3.51 -0.37
C GLN A 39 -5.22 2.94 -1.78
N LYS A 40 -5.31 1.61 -1.93
CA LYS A 40 -5.16 0.88 -3.19
C LYS A 40 -5.95 1.49 -4.36
N ASP A 41 -7.22 1.85 -4.11
CA ASP A 41 -8.14 2.35 -5.14
C ASP A 41 -8.30 3.88 -5.12
N LYS A 42 -7.52 4.58 -4.28
CA LYS A 42 -7.57 6.04 -4.22
C LYS A 42 -6.49 6.64 -5.11
N PRO A 43 -6.81 7.69 -5.89
CA PRO A 43 -5.77 8.49 -6.52
C PRO A 43 -4.86 9.04 -5.42
N ASP A 44 -3.56 9.11 -5.72
CA ASP A 44 -2.58 9.68 -4.80
C ASP A 44 -2.96 11.14 -4.50
N ARG A 45 -3.40 11.38 -3.27
CA ARG A 45 -3.90 12.68 -2.81
C ARG A 45 -2.83 13.76 -2.92
N ASP A 46 -1.59 13.36 -2.71
CA ASP A 46 -0.45 14.26 -2.66
C ASP A 46 0.25 14.33 -4.02
N LEU A 47 -0.30 13.69 -5.07
CA LEU A 47 0.30 13.70 -6.41
C LEU A 47 0.55 15.11 -6.93
N THR A 48 -0.43 16.01 -6.76
CA THR A 48 -0.31 17.41 -7.17
C THR A 48 0.74 18.15 -6.36
N LEU A 49 0.77 17.94 -5.05
CA LEU A 49 1.75 18.56 -4.17
C LEU A 49 3.18 18.05 -4.43
N GLY A 50 3.32 16.74 -4.67
CA GLY A 50 4.60 16.10 -5.01
C GLY A 50 5.17 16.63 -6.33
N LYS A 51 4.33 16.88 -7.34
CA LYS A 51 4.75 17.53 -8.59
C LYS A 51 5.28 18.94 -8.35
N LEU A 52 4.57 19.76 -7.55
CA LEU A 52 5.02 21.12 -7.22
C LEU A 52 6.36 21.11 -6.47
N ILE A 53 6.55 20.18 -5.52
CA ILE A 53 7.82 20.03 -4.79
C ILE A 53 8.95 19.64 -5.76
N GLN A 54 8.69 18.70 -6.68
CA GLN A 54 9.66 18.27 -7.68
C GLN A 54 10.06 19.43 -8.62
N GLU A 55 9.12 20.24 -9.06
CA GLU A 55 9.40 21.43 -9.88
C GLU A 55 10.29 22.44 -9.14
N CYS A 56 10.04 22.67 -7.84
CA CYS A 56 10.89 23.54 -7.02
C CYS A 56 12.31 22.98 -6.87
N GLN A 57 12.45 21.67 -6.64
CA GLN A 57 13.75 21.02 -6.50
C GLN A 57 14.58 21.02 -7.79
N GLN A 58 13.94 20.97 -8.96
CA GLN A 58 14.64 21.02 -10.25
C GLN A 58 15.13 22.43 -10.64
N LYS A 59 14.62 23.48 -9.99
CA LYS A 59 15.02 24.87 -10.22
C LYS A 59 16.23 25.31 -9.39
N THR A 60 16.74 24.45 -8.51
CA THR A 60 17.94 24.70 -7.68
C THR A 60 19.12 23.91 -8.27
#